data_AF-A0A7J5JF95-F1
#
_entry.id   AF-A0A7J5JF95-F1
#
_cell.length_a   1.000
_cell.length_b   1.000
_cell.length_c   1.000
_cell.angle_alpha   90.00
_cell.angle_beta   90.00
_cell.angle_gamma   90.00
#
_symmetry.space_group_name_H-M   'P 1'
#
loop_
_entity.id
_entity.type
_entity.pdbx_description
1 polymer ?
#
loop_
_entity_poly.entity_id
_entity_poly.type
_entity_poly.pdbx_seq_one_letter_code
_entity_poly.pdbx_strand_id
1 'polypeptide(L)'
;MKELFNITPNSTGEGFRMQLSTGVIDVPDDNGGYIISSGCGSGKTESIKSLIRQKYNSGILYCVDTRDELGKMYDWILANLVNRELGYGDILRESDVMIISSDKERSFFLNQYRDNPEILMEKKIILITHVRFWTDLINYFLIYRPQVPVDSFDGDFRKLMVRPDLRRYILFDETPTFIRPFVEFDKTVLGVFSKTDDTGNITCMSPEEITRYYDHFIRNTRNDLFNQSYRINRIKRDVALNLIPQYYNSWMLSESDKAGITFYPVDLCPLGVYINTHVLIFEGAGDLLFKDSRNFRLLDVDRKYNCVTEFRKIDFGLFRRNLNPRRFDEFTTRIAMLINKPTLVVCWKDINGGDDGPGKSEYAEQLSEALLLKGVPKELFTVTYYGSSDNKSTNNYRDIDQIVMCGDWTLPNIESARIRRAYGTTTDTQNQKDWFFSQLITRIGIRKHDGGTYTVYYTDDFKYDFIGRMYAYFNENRVISSSHSRESSDWKNRLDRMNIRSNLKNEIIQLAIADEDMRNAIGMDREYTKEVSFDYLENSGIKRSARERRRYNKLIRVLEKIKITLLIE
;
A
#
# COMPACT_ATOMS: atom_id res chain seq x y z
N MET A 1 -7.10 -1.38 -33.77
CA MET A 1 -6.35 -2.39 -32.98
C MET A 1 -7.37 -3.24 -32.25
N LYS A 2 -7.40 -4.56 -32.48
CA LYS A 2 -8.13 -5.49 -31.60
C LYS A 2 -7.32 -5.57 -30.31
N GLU A 3 -7.90 -5.18 -29.19
CA GLU A 3 -7.28 -5.45 -27.90
C GLU A 3 -7.22 -6.94 -27.64
N LEU A 4 -6.11 -7.37 -27.05
CA LEU A 4 -5.87 -8.77 -26.72
C LEU A 4 -6.71 -9.26 -25.54
N PHE A 5 -7.14 -8.35 -24.66
CA PHE A 5 -7.91 -8.67 -23.45
C PHE A 5 -9.08 -7.69 -23.32
N ASN A 6 -10.31 -8.21 -23.38
CA ASN A 6 -11.52 -7.42 -23.21
C ASN A 6 -12.28 -7.94 -21.99
N ILE A 7 -12.72 -7.03 -21.11
CA ILE A 7 -13.64 -7.43 -20.06
C ILE A 7 -15.02 -7.69 -20.64
N THR A 8 -15.77 -8.60 -20.02
CA THR A 8 -17.18 -8.84 -20.31
C THR A 8 -17.99 -8.40 -19.10
N PRO A 9 -18.77 -7.32 -19.19
CA PRO A 9 -19.64 -6.90 -18.09
C PRO A 9 -20.65 -8.00 -17.73
N ASN A 10 -20.96 -8.12 -16.45
CA ASN A 10 -22.03 -9.01 -16.02
C ASN A 10 -23.38 -8.47 -16.52
N SER A 11 -24.31 -9.38 -16.86
CA SER A 11 -25.64 -9.00 -17.31
C SER A 11 -26.54 -8.44 -16.19
N THR A 12 -26.16 -8.66 -14.93
CA THR A 12 -26.99 -8.47 -13.74
C THR A 12 -26.59 -7.27 -12.88
N GLY A 13 -25.43 -6.64 -13.13
CA GLY A 13 -24.95 -5.55 -12.28
C GLY A 13 -23.65 -4.90 -12.74
N GLU A 14 -22.91 -4.36 -11.78
CA GLU A 14 -21.67 -3.61 -12.00
C GLU A 14 -20.40 -4.47 -11.99
N GLY A 15 -20.54 -5.78 -11.80
CA GLY A 15 -19.45 -6.73 -11.90
C GLY A 15 -19.05 -6.98 -13.36
N PHE A 16 -17.93 -7.67 -13.53
CA PHE A 16 -17.39 -8.00 -14.84
C PHE A 16 -16.39 -9.14 -14.78
N ARG A 17 -16.24 -9.81 -15.92
CA ARG A 17 -15.28 -10.89 -16.13
C ARG A 17 -14.06 -10.42 -16.90
N MET A 18 -12.89 -10.71 -16.38
CA MET A 18 -11.59 -10.48 -17.01
C MET A 18 -11.11 -11.76 -17.68
N GLN A 19 -10.96 -11.74 -19.00
CA GLN A 19 -10.31 -12.80 -19.77
C GLN A 19 -8.83 -12.47 -19.83
N LEU A 20 -7.99 -13.21 -19.08
CA LEU A 20 -6.56 -12.97 -18.95
C LEU A 20 -5.77 -14.09 -19.62
N SER A 21 -4.47 -13.89 -19.86
CA SER A 21 -3.62 -14.98 -20.39
C SER A 21 -3.43 -16.12 -19.39
N THR A 22 -3.69 -15.88 -18.11
CA THR A 22 -3.52 -16.83 -17.00
C THR A 22 -4.83 -17.48 -16.56
N GLY A 23 -5.96 -17.11 -17.16
CA GLY A 23 -7.26 -17.64 -16.80
C GLY A 23 -8.34 -16.57 -16.77
N VAL A 24 -9.37 -16.81 -15.96
CA VAL A 24 -10.53 -15.94 -15.86
C VAL A 24 -10.69 -15.49 -14.42
N ILE A 25 -10.85 -14.18 -14.22
CA ILE A 25 -11.24 -13.61 -12.93
C ILE A 25 -12.63 -12.97 -13.10
N ASP A 26 -13.54 -13.31 -12.19
CA ASP A 26 -14.90 -12.77 -12.15
C ASP A 26 -15.00 -11.79 -10.97
N VAL A 27 -15.12 -10.49 -11.28
CA VAL A 27 -15.40 -9.45 -10.29
C VAL A 27 -16.91 -9.44 -10.07
N PRO A 28 -17.39 -9.67 -8.84
CA PRO A 28 -18.82 -9.82 -8.57
C PRO A 28 -19.57 -8.48 -8.69
N ASP A 29 -20.89 -8.56 -8.85
CA ASP A 29 -21.78 -7.40 -8.92
C ASP A 29 -21.86 -6.64 -7.59
N ASP A 30 -21.64 -7.33 -6.48
CA ASP A 30 -21.62 -6.74 -5.15
C ASP A 30 -20.48 -5.71 -5.04
N ASN A 31 -20.81 -4.51 -4.55
CA ASN A 31 -19.81 -3.51 -4.24
C ASN A 31 -18.92 -3.97 -3.08
N GLY A 32 -17.66 -3.54 -3.09
CA GLY A 32 -16.69 -4.01 -2.10
C GLY A 32 -15.24 -3.76 -2.50
N GLY A 33 -14.35 -4.16 -1.60
CA GLY A 33 -12.91 -4.18 -1.84
C GLY A 33 -12.47 -5.52 -2.43
N TYR A 34 -11.78 -5.50 -3.56
CA TYR A 34 -11.28 -6.69 -4.25
C TYR A 34 -9.80 -6.56 -4.59
N ILE A 35 -9.03 -7.61 -4.28
CA ILE A 35 -7.66 -7.78 -4.77
C ILE A 35 -7.69 -8.70 -5.99
N ILE A 36 -7.21 -8.22 -7.13
CA ILE A 36 -7.13 -8.99 -8.37
C ILE A 36 -5.72 -9.55 -8.50
N SER A 37 -5.57 -10.85 -8.26
CA SER A 37 -4.29 -11.56 -8.24
C SER A 37 -4.10 -12.45 -9.45
N SER A 38 -3.89 -11.84 -10.62
CA SER A 38 -3.87 -12.58 -11.89
C SER A 38 -2.51 -13.13 -12.32
N GLY A 39 -1.43 -12.90 -11.56
CA GLY A 39 -0.06 -13.15 -11.99
C GLY A 39 0.54 -11.98 -12.79
N CYS A 40 1.85 -11.81 -12.70
CA CYS A 40 2.59 -10.78 -13.44
C CYS A 40 2.62 -11.09 -14.94
N GLY A 41 2.29 -10.10 -15.79
CA GLY A 41 2.24 -10.28 -17.25
C GLY A 41 0.89 -10.68 -17.82
N SER A 42 -0.09 -10.94 -16.97
CA SER A 42 -1.40 -11.51 -17.33
C SER A 42 -2.35 -10.63 -18.16
N GLY A 43 -2.02 -9.34 -18.35
CA GLY A 43 -2.88 -8.37 -19.04
C GLY A 43 -3.71 -7.47 -18.10
N LYS A 44 -3.27 -7.24 -16.85
CA LYS A 44 -3.96 -6.36 -15.87
C LYS A 44 -4.31 -4.99 -16.44
N THR A 45 -3.31 -4.25 -16.93
CA THR A 45 -3.49 -2.90 -17.47
C THR A 45 -4.40 -2.89 -18.70
N GLU A 46 -4.39 -3.92 -19.54
CA GLU A 46 -5.31 -4.03 -20.68
C GLU A 46 -6.76 -4.27 -20.22
N SER A 47 -6.96 -5.04 -19.15
CA SER A 47 -8.28 -5.20 -18.53
C SER A 47 -8.77 -3.89 -17.92
N ILE A 48 -7.90 -3.10 -17.27
CA ILE A 48 -8.23 -1.76 -16.77
C ILE A 48 -8.65 -0.83 -17.92
N LYS A 49 -7.89 -0.81 -19.03
CA LYS A 49 -8.22 -0.05 -20.24
C LYS A 49 -9.61 -0.41 -20.78
N SER A 50 -9.90 -1.71 -20.85
CA SER A 50 -11.21 -2.22 -21.27
C SER A 50 -12.32 -1.80 -20.32
N LEU A 51 -12.11 -1.87 -19.00
CA LEU A 51 -13.05 -1.36 -18.00
C LEU A 51 -13.32 0.13 -18.18
N ILE A 52 -12.26 0.93 -18.32
CA ILE A 52 -12.38 2.37 -18.54
C ILE A 52 -13.22 2.66 -19.77
N ARG A 53 -12.94 1.99 -20.89
CA ARG A 53 -13.68 2.17 -22.15
C ARG A 53 -15.16 1.83 -22.04
N GLN A 54 -15.51 0.80 -21.28
CA GLN A 54 -16.89 0.33 -21.18
C GLN A 54 -17.70 1.04 -20.08
N LYS A 55 -17.05 1.58 -19.05
CA LYS A 55 -17.72 2.05 -17.82
C LYS A 55 -17.39 3.49 -17.42
N TYR A 56 -16.70 4.29 -18.24
CA TYR A 56 -16.32 5.67 -17.88
C TYR A 56 -17.51 6.57 -17.46
N ASN A 57 -18.71 6.34 -18.00
CA ASN A 57 -19.90 7.12 -17.64
C ASN A 57 -20.33 6.96 -16.18
N SER A 58 -19.91 5.88 -15.52
CA SER A 58 -20.23 5.59 -14.11
C SER A 58 -19.28 6.26 -13.11
N GLY A 59 -18.29 7.02 -13.59
CA GLY A 59 -17.28 7.65 -12.76
C GLY A 59 -16.15 6.66 -12.42
N ILE A 60 -14.94 6.98 -12.87
CA ILE A 60 -13.73 6.17 -12.63
C ILE A 60 -12.66 7.03 -11.97
N LEU A 61 -12.00 6.46 -10.97
CA LEU A 61 -10.76 6.96 -10.41
C LEU A 61 -9.66 5.94 -10.71
N TYR A 62 -8.59 6.37 -11.38
CA TYR A 62 -7.44 5.54 -11.71
C TYR A 62 -6.20 6.05 -10.97
N CYS A 63 -5.57 5.16 -10.20
CA CYS A 63 -4.42 5.40 -9.36
C CYS A 63 -3.25 4.50 -9.77
N VAL A 64 -2.05 5.06 -9.87
CA VAL A 64 -0.79 4.36 -10.21
C VAL A 64 0.38 4.81 -9.35
N ASP A 65 1.46 4.03 -9.31
CA ASP A 65 2.63 4.34 -8.49
C ASP A 65 3.43 5.53 -9.07
N THR A 66 3.60 5.59 -10.39
CA THR A 66 4.50 6.56 -11.04
C THR A 66 3.78 7.57 -11.95
N ARG A 67 4.41 8.74 -12.13
CA ARG A 67 3.95 9.79 -13.07
C ARG A 67 4.02 9.33 -14.53
N ASP A 68 5.00 8.48 -14.85
CA ASP A 68 5.19 7.97 -16.20
C ASP A 68 4.06 7.00 -16.60
N GLU A 69 3.69 6.07 -15.71
CA GLU A 69 2.54 5.19 -15.91
C GLU A 69 1.23 5.98 -15.98
N LEU A 70 1.10 7.01 -15.14
CA LEU A 70 -0.05 7.90 -15.13
C LEU A 70 -0.21 8.56 -16.50
N GLY A 71 0.91 9.00 -17.08
CA GLY A 71 0.91 9.63 -18.39
C GLY A 71 0.58 8.70 -19.53
N LYS A 72 1.17 7.51 -19.53
CA LYS A 72 0.86 6.48 -20.54
C LYS A 72 -0.63 6.17 -20.58
N MET A 73 -1.30 6.07 -19.42
CA MET A 73 -2.75 5.83 -19.38
C MET A 73 -3.53 7.04 -19.89
N TYR A 74 -3.19 8.26 -19.48
CA TYR A 74 -3.86 9.47 -19.95
C TYR A 74 -3.77 9.63 -21.47
N ASP A 75 -2.56 9.51 -22.02
CA ASP A 75 -2.33 9.65 -23.46
C ASP A 75 -3.05 8.54 -24.24
N TRP A 76 -3.12 7.32 -23.69
CA TRP A 76 -3.91 6.23 -24.26
C TRP A 76 -5.40 6.55 -24.29
N ILE A 77 -5.97 7.11 -23.22
CA ILE A 77 -7.40 7.51 -23.16
C ILE A 77 -7.71 8.55 -24.23
N LEU A 78 -6.88 9.60 -24.33
CA LEU A 78 -7.06 10.65 -25.34
C LEU A 78 -7.00 10.07 -26.76
N ALA A 79 -5.98 9.23 -27.02
CA ALA A 79 -5.77 8.68 -28.35
C ALA A 79 -6.81 7.63 -28.75
N ASN A 80 -7.43 6.91 -27.80
CA ASN A 80 -8.26 5.75 -28.11
C ASN A 80 -9.74 5.89 -27.77
N LEU A 81 -10.12 6.78 -26.85
CA LEU A 81 -11.48 6.89 -26.33
C LEU A 81 -12.14 8.24 -26.60
N VAL A 82 -11.39 9.34 -26.51
CA VAL A 82 -11.95 10.70 -26.63
C VAL A 82 -12.47 10.96 -28.05
N ASN A 83 -13.64 11.60 -28.15
CA ASN A 83 -14.32 11.98 -29.39
C ASN A 83 -14.59 10.79 -30.33
N ARG A 84 -14.76 9.58 -29.77
CA ARG A 84 -15.09 8.37 -30.53
C ARG A 84 -16.43 7.80 -30.08
N GLU A 85 -17.19 7.32 -31.04
CA GLU A 85 -18.43 6.60 -30.81
C GLU A 85 -18.11 5.11 -30.62
N LEU A 86 -18.24 4.64 -29.38
CA LEU A 86 -17.82 3.29 -28.98
C LEU A 86 -18.98 2.36 -28.62
N GLY A 87 -20.22 2.87 -28.61
CA GLY A 87 -21.42 2.09 -28.29
C GLY A 87 -21.66 1.80 -26.81
N TYR A 88 -20.88 2.40 -25.90
CA TYR A 88 -20.98 2.21 -24.44
C TYR A 88 -21.58 3.42 -23.68
N GLY A 89 -22.28 4.30 -24.39
CA GLY A 89 -22.91 5.52 -23.87
C GLY A 89 -22.44 6.79 -24.59
N ASP A 90 -22.56 7.94 -23.91
CA ASP A 90 -22.21 9.25 -24.45
C ASP A 90 -20.75 9.35 -24.85
N ILE A 91 -20.46 9.99 -25.98
CA ILE A 91 -19.10 10.28 -26.45
C ILE A 91 -18.28 10.92 -25.32
N LEU A 92 -17.16 10.27 -24.97
CA LEU A 92 -16.20 10.80 -23.99
C LEU A 92 -15.50 12.03 -24.57
N ARG A 93 -15.61 13.17 -23.90
CA ARG A 93 -14.92 14.41 -24.30
C ARG A 93 -13.63 14.59 -23.53
N GLU A 94 -12.70 15.38 -24.06
CA GLU A 94 -11.47 15.72 -23.35
C GLU A 94 -11.78 16.40 -22.00
N SER A 95 -12.82 17.24 -21.95
CA SER A 95 -13.29 17.91 -20.73
C SER A 95 -13.78 16.95 -19.64
N ASP A 96 -14.12 15.70 -19.98
CA ASP A 96 -14.60 14.68 -19.05
C ASP A 96 -13.45 13.94 -18.35
N VAL A 97 -12.21 14.11 -18.83
CA VAL A 97 -11.02 13.43 -18.32
C VAL A 97 -10.12 14.46 -17.64
N MET A 98 -9.61 14.13 -16.46
CA MET A 98 -8.67 15.01 -15.76
C MET A 98 -7.53 14.22 -15.15
N ILE A 99 -6.31 14.69 -15.44
CA ILE A 99 -5.08 14.18 -14.85
C ILE A 99 -4.52 15.18 -13.85
N ILE A 100 -4.24 14.75 -12.63
CA ILE A 100 -3.58 15.59 -11.63
C ILE A 100 -2.17 15.07 -11.43
N SER A 101 -1.23 15.74 -12.10
CA SER A 101 0.20 15.46 -11.96
C SER A 101 0.97 16.75 -11.69
N SER A 102 2.12 16.64 -11.01
CA SER A 102 3.08 17.72 -10.83
C SER A 102 3.99 17.94 -12.04
N ASP A 103 3.75 17.27 -13.17
CA ASP A 103 4.45 17.50 -14.44
C ASP A 103 4.18 18.91 -14.96
N LYS A 104 5.22 19.58 -15.47
CA LYS A 104 5.09 20.92 -16.07
C LYS A 104 4.10 20.90 -17.25
N GLU A 105 4.15 19.86 -18.07
CA GLU A 105 3.27 19.64 -19.22
C GLU A 105 1.78 19.55 -18.84
N ARG A 106 1.50 19.13 -17.59
CA ARG A 106 0.13 18.94 -17.07
C ARG A 106 -0.25 19.95 -16.00
N SER A 107 0.55 21.01 -15.87
CA SER A 107 0.35 22.07 -14.88
C SER A 107 -0.99 22.78 -15.03
N PHE A 108 -1.55 22.82 -16.24
CA PHE A 108 -2.87 23.39 -16.53
C PHE A 108 -3.97 22.73 -15.68
N PHE A 109 -4.10 21.40 -15.72
CA PHE A 109 -5.09 20.67 -14.92
C PHE A 109 -4.84 20.83 -13.43
N LEU A 110 -3.58 20.77 -13.01
CA LEU A 110 -3.22 20.97 -11.61
C LEU A 110 -3.62 22.36 -11.10
N ASN A 111 -3.46 23.40 -11.92
CA ASN A 111 -3.84 24.77 -11.57
C ASN A 111 -5.37 24.91 -11.51
N GLN A 112 -6.11 24.35 -12.46
CA GLN A 112 -7.57 24.31 -12.39
C GLN A 112 -8.06 23.65 -11.10
N TYR A 113 -7.52 22.48 -10.76
CA TYR A 113 -7.87 21.78 -9.53
C TYR A 113 -7.53 22.59 -8.28
N ARG A 114 -6.39 23.28 -8.26
CA ARG A 114 -5.93 24.05 -7.10
C ARG A 114 -6.89 25.17 -6.71
N ASP A 115 -7.50 25.81 -7.70
CA ASP A 115 -8.39 26.96 -7.50
C ASP A 115 -9.88 26.58 -7.54
N ASN A 116 -10.23 25.48 -8.20
CA ASN A 116 -11.59 24.94 -8.26
C ASN A 116 -11.61 23.41 -8.07
N PRO A 117 -11.37 22.91 -6.85
CA PRO A 117 -11.23 21.47 -6.62
C PRO A 117 -12.50 20.66 -6.90
N GLU A 118 -13.68 21.26 -6.78
CA GLU A 118 -14.97 20.61 -7.05
C GLU A 118 -15.11 20.16 -8.50
N ILE A 119 -14.31 20.72 -9.43
CA ILE A 119 -14.28 20.31 -10.84
C ILE A 119 -14.07 18.79 -11.00
N LEU A 120 -13.38 18.15 -10.04
CA LEU A 120 -13.16 16.71 -10.02
C LEU A 120 -14.47 15.92 -9.98
N MET A 121 -15.46 16.37 -9.22
CA MET A 121 -16.72 15.66 -9.06
C MET A 121 -17.53 15.60 -10.37
N GLU A 122 -17.21 16.45 -11.35
CA GLU A 122 -17.86 16.46 -12.66
C GLU A 122 -17.19 15.53 -13.67
N LYS A 123 -15.92 15.16 -13.44
CA LYS A 123 -15.11 14.38 -14.38
C LYS A 123 -15.53 12.92 -14.40
N LYS A 124 -15.74 12.38 -15.60
CA LYS A 124 -16.00 10.94 -15.81
C LYS A 124 -14.79 10.10 -15.41
N ILE A 125 -13.58 10.57 -15.73
CA ILE A 125 -12.33 9.86 -15.40
C ILE A 125 -11.36 10.81 -14.70
N ILE A 126 -10.89 10.42 -13.52
CA ILE A 126 -9.78 11.07 -12.82
C ILE A 126 -8.56 10.15 -12.84
N LEU A 127 -7.39 10.70 -13.14
CA LEU A 127 -6.12 10.01 -13.08
C LEU A 127 -5.18 10.71 -12.09
N ILE A 128 -4.71 9.98 -11.07
CA ILE A 128 -3.76 10.47 -10.07
C ILE A 128 -2.71 9.40 -9.71
N THR A 129 -1.65 9.80 -8.99
CA THR A 129 -0.75 8.83 -8.37
C THR A 129 -1.28 8.34 -7.03
N HIS A 130 -0.84 7.15 -6.59
CA HIS A 130 -1.13 6.58 -5.27
C HIS A 130 -0.84 7.57 -4.15
N VAL A 131 0.31 8.26 -4.21
CA VAL A 131 0.71 9.26 -3.21
C VAL A 131 -0.27 10.42 -3.15
N ARG A 132 -0.78 10.87 -4.30
CA ARG A 132 -1.72 11.99 -4.34
C ARG A 132 -3.05 11.63 -3.70
N PHE A 133 -3.51 10.39 -3.87
CA PHE A 133 -4.74 9.91 -3.25
C PHE A 133 -4.70 10.09 -1.72
N TRP A 134 -3.60 9.72 -1.06
CA TRP A 134 -3.46 9.79 0.41
C TRP A 134 -3.13 11.18 0.96
N THR A 135 -2.54 12.04 0.14
CA THR A 135 -2.03 13.36 0.57
C THR A 135 -2.97 14.52 0.25
N ASP A 136 -4.13 14.25 -0.33
CA ASP A 136 -5.09 15.25 -0.79
C ASP A 136 -6.53 14.88 -0.34
N LEU A 137 -7.53 15.65 -0.76
CA LEU A 137 -8.93 15.45 -0.34
C LEU A 137 -9.55 14.19 -0.97
N ILE A 138 -9.49 13.08 -0.25
CA ILE A 138 -10.02 11.77 -0.70
C ILE A 138 -11.48 11.87 -1.14
N ASN A 139 -12.35 12.54 -0.37
CA ASN A 139 -13.77 12.66 -0.71
C ASN A 139 -14.00 13.34 -2.08
N TYR A 140 -13.15 14.28 -2.49
CA TYR A 140 -13.26 14.94 -3.80
C TYR A 140 -12.87 14.00 -4.95
N PHE A 141 -11.96 13.04 -4.71
CA PHE A 141 -11.66 12.00 -5.69
C PHE A 141 -12.76 10.96 -5.79
N LEU A 142 -13.42 10.64 -4.68
CA LEU A 142 -14.40 9.55 -4.62
C LEU A 142 -15.80 9.95 -5.06
N ILE A 143 -16.25 11.18 -4.81
CA ILE A 143 -17.61 11.63 -5.13
C ILE A 143 -17.72 12.01 -6.61
N TYR A 144 -18.84 11.66 -7.24
CA TYR A 144 -19.13 11.88 -8.64
C TYR A 144 -20.57 12.36 -8.85
N ARG A 145 -20.71 13.54 -9.46
CA ARG A 145 -21.98 14.22 -9.77
C ARG A 145 -22.97 14.21 -8.61
N PRO A 146 -22.57 14.77 -7.45
CA PRO A 146 -23.43 14.81 -6.28
C PRO A 146 -24.67 15.64 -6.56
N GLN A 147 -25.83 15.18 -6.10
CA GLN A 147 -27.11 15.90 -6.25
C GLN A 147 -27.33 16.93 -5.15
N VAL A 148 -26.50 16.87 -4.10
CA VAL A 148 -26.53 17.77 -2.93
C VAL A 148 -25.13 18.34 -2.71
N PRO A 149 -25.00 19.51 -2.06
CA PRO A 149 -23.70 20.03 -1.65
C PRO A 149 -22.89 18.99 -0.87
N VAL A 150 -21.58 18.97 -1.10
CA VAL A 150 -20.66 18.06 -0.41
C VAL A 150 -20.08 18.77 0.80
N ASP A 151 -20.36 18.22 1.98
CA ASP A 151 -19.77 18.69 3.23
C ASP A 151 -18.25 18.47 3.26
N SER A 152 -17.57 19.25 4.10
CA SER A 152 -16.15 19.04 4.40
C SER A 152 -15.92 17.64 4.95
N PHE A 153 -14.79 17.02 4.62
CA PHE A 153 -14.47 15.68 5.09
C PHE A 153 -14.21 15.70 6.60
N ASP A 154 -14.95 14.87 7.34
CA ASP A 154 -14.92 14.74 8.80
C ASP A 154 -14.08 13.54 9.29
N GLY A 155 -13.45 12.81 8.36
CA GLY A 155 -12.64 11.63 8.67
C GLY A 155 -13.44 10.33 8.78
N ASP A 156 -14.78 10.39 8.74
CA ASP A 156 -15.63 9.22 8.86
C ASP A 156 -15.80 8.53 7.50
N PHE A 157 -14.97 7.51 7.26
CA PHE A 157 -15.07 6.69 6.07
C PHE A 157 -16.34 5.81 6.06
N ARG A 158 -16.88 5.42 7.22
CA ARG A 158 -18.13 4.63 7.24
C ARG A 158 -19.27 5.44 6.64
N LYS A 159 -19.33 6.74 6.96
CA LYS A 159 -20.28 7.70 6.37
C LYS A 159 -19.96 8.02 4.91
N LEU A 160 -18.68 8.22 4.56
CA LEU A 160 -18.28 8.55 3.18
C LEU A 160 -18.57 7.40 2.21
N MET A 161 -18.22 6.16 2.57
CA MET A 161 -18.24 5.01 1.66
C MET A 161 -19.65 4.44 1.39
N VAL A 162 -20.66 4.86 2.15
CA VAL A 162 -22.08 4.53 1.92
C VAL A 162 -22.83 5.57 1.09
N ARG A 163 -22.16 6.64 0.64
CA ARG A 163 -22.80 7.64 -0.21
C ARG A 163 -23.29 7.02 -1.53
N PRO A 164 -24.46 7.42 -2.05
CA PRO A 164 -24.98 6.86 -3.30
C PRO A 164 -24.30 7.43 -4.56
N ASP A 165 -23.64 8.58 -4.43
CA ASP A 165 -23.00 9.38 -5.47
C ASP A 165 -21.48 9.20 -5.51
N LEU A 166 -20.98 8.03 -5.09
CA LEU A 166 -19.58 7.67 -5.30
C LEU A 166 -19.34 7.26 -6.76
N ARG A 167 -18.12 7.51 -7.24
CA ARG A 167 -17.58 6.85 -8.44
C ARG A 167 -17.76 5.35 -8.30
N ARG A 168 -18.26 4.70 -9.35
CA ARG A 168 -18.51 3.26 -9.30
C ARG A 168 -17.23 2.43 -9.25
N TYR A 169 -16.12 2.93 -9.81
CA TYR A 169 -14.87 2.17 -9.87
C TYR A 169 -13.67 3.00 -9.39
N ILE A 170 -12.99 2.50 -8.35
CA ILE A 170 -11.73 3.02 -7.83
C ILE A 170 -10.65 1.98 -8.12
N LEU A 171 -9.73 2.31 -9.02
CA LEU A 171 -8.77 1.38 -9.60
C LEU A 171 -7.37 1.74 -9.11
N PHE A 172 -6.74 0.85 -8.34
CA PHE A 172 -5.33 0.92 -8.01
C PHE A 172 -4.56 -0.06 -8.90
N ASP A 173 -3.82 0.45 -9.89
CA ASP A 173 -2.88 -0.37 -10.66
C ASP A 173 -1.59 -0.52 -9.85
N GLU A 174 -1.26 -1.77 -9.51
CA GLU A 174 -0.29 -2.19 -8.49
C GLU A 174 -0.65 -1.74 -7.06
N THR A 175 -0.11 -2.46 -6.06
CA THR A 175 -0.37 -2.18 -4.65
C THR A 175 0.20 -0.81 -4.22
N PRO A 176 -0.61 0.10 -3.64
CA PRO A 176 -0.10 1.28 -2.96
C PRO A 176 0.81 0.91 -1.76
N THR A 177 2.12 0.94 -1.96
CA THR A 177 3.09 0.62 -0.89
C THR A 177 3.58 1.86 -0.14
N PHE A 178 3.46 3.04 -0.75
CA PHE A 178 3.94 4.30 -0.18
C PHE A 178 2.79 5.19 0.26
N ILE A 179 2.32 4.96 1.48
CA ILE A 179 1.24 5.70 2.12
C ILE A 179 1.85 6.83 2.94
N ARG A 180 1.61 8.07 2.51
CA ARG A 180 2.05 9.28 3.22
C ARG A 180 0.91 9.83 4.08
N PRO A 181 1.22 10.47 5.22
CA PRO A 181 0.23 11.22 5.98
C PRO A 181 -0.44 12.29 5.12
N PHE A 182 -1.74 12.50 5.32
CA PHE A 182 -2.49 13.63 4.78
C PHE A 182 -1.92 14.95 5.30
N VAL A 183 -1.58 14.98 6.60
CA VAL A 183 -0.86 16.07 7.27
C VAL A 183 0.07 15.49 8.31
N GLU A 184 1.24 16.11 8.48
CA GLU A 184 2.21 15.80 9.54
C GLU A 184 2.83 17.11 10.04
N PHE A 185 3.00 17.23 11.36
CA PHE A 185 3.59 18.39 12.01
C PHE A 185 4.33 18.00 13.30
N ASP A 186 5.08 18.95 13.86
CA ASP A 186 5.83 18.74 15.09
C ASP A 186 4.93 18.62 16.31
N LYS A 187 5.18 17.64 17.19
CA LYS A 187 4.33 17.39 18.37
C LYS A 187 4.24 18.61 19.30
N THR A 188 5.24 19.49 19.30
CA THR A 188 5.21 20.75 20.08
C THR A 188 4.04 21.65 19.71
N VAL A 189 3.54 21.58 18.47
CA VAL A 189 2.35 22.32 18.01
C VAL A 189 1.11 21.94 18.81
N LEU A 190 1.02 20.72 19.34
CA LEU A 190 -0.10 20.32 20.18
C LEU A 190 -0.26 21.20 21.41
N GLY A 191 0.82 21.80 21.94
CA GLY A 191 0.75 22.76 23.04
C GLY A 191 -0.12 23.97 22.72
N VAL A 192 -0.15 24.41 21.46
CA VAL A 192 -1.00 25.51 20.98
C VAL A 192 -2.48 25.11 20.91
N PHE A 193 -2.76 23.82 20.70
CA PHE A 193 -4.10 23.25 20.58
C PHE A 193 -4.60 22.62 21.89
N SER A 194 -3.96 22.97 23.01
CA SER A 194 -4.22 22.38 24.32
C SER A 194 -4.81 23.40 25.28
N LYS A 195 -5.76 22.97 26.11
CA LYS A 195 -6.23 23.72 27.28
C LYS A 195 -6.22 22.87 28.54
N THR A 196 -6.15 23.55 29.67
CA THR A 196 -6.27 22.89 30.98
C THR A 196 -7.75 22.82 31.35
N ASP A 197 -8.24 21.62 31.66
CA ASP A 197 -9.59 21.43 32.19
C ASP A 197 -9.70 21.87 33.67
N ASP A 198 -10.92 21.92 34.21
CA ASP A 198 -11.19 22.33 35.60
C ASP A 198 -10.48 21.47 36.66
N THR A 199 -9.95 20.31 36.27
CA THR A 199 -9.24 19.37 37.12
C THR A 199 -7.71 19.41 36.94
N GLY A 200 -7.21 20.32 36.11
CA GLY A 200 -5.79 20.49 35.86
C GLY A 200 -5.23 19.57 34.78
N ASN A 201 -6.04 18.80 34.05
CA ASN A 201 -5.55 17.96 32.96
C ASN A 201 -5.42 18.74 31.67
N ILE A 202 -4.40 18.41 30.88
CA ILE A 202 -4.24 18.90 29.52
C ILE A 202 -5.21 18.14 28.61
N THR A 203 -6.06 18.89 27.91
CA THR A 203 -7.10 18.40 27.00
C THR A 203 -7.05 19.16 25.68
N CYS A 204 -7.62 18.57 24.62
CA CYS A 204 -7.71 19.23 23.32
C CYS A 204 -8.74 20.38 23.36
N MET A 205 -8.43 21.46 22.67
CA MET A 205 -9.39 22.54 22.38
C MET A 205 -10.50 22.08 21.41
N SER A 206 -11.60 22.83 21.32
CA SER A 206 -12.62 22.60 20.28
C SER A 206 -12.09 22.95 18.88
N PRO A 207 -12.71 22.46 17.78
CA PRO A 207 -12.30 22.83 16.42
C PRO A 207 -12.27 24.35 16.16
N GLU A 208 -13.22 25.09 16.72
CA GLU A 208 -13.30 26.56 16.60
C GLU A 208 -12.14 27.25 17.33
N GLU A 209 -11.84 26.79 18.54
CA GLU A 209 -10.70 27.27 19.33
C GLU A 209 -9.38 26.96 18.60
N ILE A 210 -9.20 25.72 18.11
CA ILE A 210 -8.03 25.30 17.34
C ILE A 210 -7.82 26.22 16.14
N THR A 211 -8.87 26.52 15.38
CA THR A 211 -8.81 27.39 14.21
C THR A 211 -8.37 28.80 14.60
N ARG A 212 -8.94 29.36 15.67
CA ARG A 212 -8.55 30.69 16.17
C ARG A 212 -7.08 30.75 16.59
N TYR A 213 -6.60 29.75 17.32
CA TYR A 213 -5.20 29.69 17.76
C TYR A 213 -4.25 29.43 16.59
N TYR A 214 -4.64 28.60 15.63
CA TYR A 214 -3.89 28.39 14.41
C TYR A 214 -3.67 29.69 13.64
N ASP A 215 -4.75 30.45 13.40
CA ASP A 215 -4.68 31.71 12.67
C ASP A 215 -3.80 32.75 13.37
N HIS A 216 -3.76 32.74 14.70
CA HIS A 216 -2.98 33.70 15.48
C HIS A 216 -1.51 33.34 15.63
N PHE A 217 -1.19 32.05 15.85
CA PHE A 217 0.16 31.62 16.25
C PHE A 217 0.92 30.84 15.18
N ILE A 218 0.24 30.21 14.22
CA ILE A 218 0.85 29.23 13.31
C ILE A 218 0.82 29.70 11.86
N ARG A 219 -0.28 30.32 11.43
CA ARG A 219 -0.45 30.78 10.05
C ARG A 219 0.67 31.72 9.61
N ASN A 220 1.14 31.54 8.36
CA ASN A 220 2.29 32.25 7.77
C ASN A 220 3.64 32.03 8.47
N THR A 221 3.75 31.06 9.38
CA THR A 221 5.03 30.66 9.98
C THR A 221 5.58 29.40 9.28
N ARG A 222 6.78 28.95 9.67
CA ARG A 222 7.33 27.66 9.21
C ARG A 222 6.47 26.44 9.57
N ASN A 223 5.54 26.60 10.52
CA ASN A 223 4.64 25.54 10.99
C ASN A 223 3.25 25.60 10.31
N ASP A 224 3.04 26.51 9.34
CA ASP A 224 1.78 26.62 8.60
C ASP A 224 1.43 25.29 7.91
N LEU A 225 0.24 24.78 8.22
CA LEU A 225 -0.31 23.57 7.64
C LEU A 225 -0.85 23.90 6.24
N PHE A 226 -0.15 23.37 5.23
CA PHE A 226 -0.42 23.60 3.81
C PHE A 226 -0.24 25.08 3.40
N ASN A 227 0.52 25.35 2.34
CA ASN A 227 0.70 26.72 1.86
C ASN A 227 -0.64 27.30 1.35
N GLN A 228 -1.10 28.42 1.93
CA GLN A 228 -2.44 28.97 1.74
C GLN A 228 -2.70 29.63 0.36
N SER A 229 -1.73 29.59 -0.57
CA SER A 229 -1.84 30.21 -1.90
C SER A 229 -3.07 29.74 -2.69
N TYR A 230 -3.43 28.46 -2.59
CA TYR A 230 -4.47 27.83 -3.41
C TYR A 230 -5.72 27.50 -2.59
N ARG A 231 -6.89 27.50 -3.23
CA ARG A 231 -8.17 27.18 -2.59
C ARG A 231 -8.16 25.78 -1.98
N ILE A 232 -7.63 24.79 -2.70
CA ILE A 232 -7.50 23.42 -2.19
C ILE A 232 -6.73 23.34 -0.87
N ASN A 233 -5.66 24.11 -0.73
CA ASN A 233 -4.83 24.07 0.47
C ASN A 233 -5.55 24.66 1.69
N ARG A 234 -6.41 25.66 1.49
CA ARG A 234 -7.29 26.20 2.53
C ARG A 234 -8.29 25.15 3.01
N ILE A 235 -8.94 24.43 2.08
CA ILE A 235 -9.88 23.35 2.42
C ILE A 235 -9.16 22.23 3.18
N LYS A 236 -7.98 21.81 2.71
CA LYS A 236 -7.18 20.77 3.38
C LYS A 236 -6.77 21.17 4.80
N ARG A 237 -6.40 22.44 5.01
CA ARG A 237 -6.13 22.97 6.34
C ARG A 237 -7.37 22.85 7.22
N ASP A 238 -8.53 23.30 6.75
CA ASP A 238 -9.76 23.26 7.55
C ASP A 238 -10.15 21.82 7.91
N VAL A 239 -10.03 20.88 6.97
CA VAL A 239 -10.17 19.43 7.24
C VAL A 239 -9.17 18.97 8.30
N ALA A 240 -7.88 19.30 8.15
CA ALA A 240 -6.87 18.89 9.12
C ALA A 240 -7.15 19.42 10.53
N LEU A 241 -7.51 20.70 10.67
CA LEU A 241 -7.83 21.32 11.96
C LEU A 241 -9.05 20.67 12.62
N ASN A 242 -10.08 20.35 11.83
CA ASN A 242 -11.28 19.66 12.32
C ASN A 242 -11.00 18.21 12.79
N LEU A 243 -9.99 17.57 12.21
CA LEU A 243 -9.62 16.21 12.57
C LEU A 243 -8.71 16.12 13.80
N ILE A 244 -7.95 17.17 14.13
CA ILE A 244 -7.00 17.16 15.26
C ILE A 244 -7.61 16.60 16.56
N PRO A 245 -8.80 17.01 17.00
CA PRO A 245 -9.40 16.49 18.23
C PRO A 245 -9.54 14.96 18.26
N GLN A 246 -9.81 14.32 17.12
CA GLN A 246 -10.00 12.87 17.02
C GLN A 246 -8.69 12.09 17.26
N TYR A 247 -7.55 12.69 16.95
CA TYR A 247 -6.23 12.04 17.05
C TYR A 247 -5.40 12.53 18.25
N TYR A 248 -5.75 13.69 18.81
CA TYR A 248 -4.98 14.37 19.86
C TYR A 248 -4.60 13.46 21.02
N ASN A 249 -5.56 12.70 21.56
CA ASN A 249 -5.32 11.82 22.71
C ASN A 249 -4.29 10.72 22.42
N SER A 250 -4.34 10.13 21.22
CA SER A 250 -3.39 9.11 20.77
C SER A 250 -1.98 9.70 20.61
N TRP A 251 -1.87 10.91 20.05
CA TRP A 251 -0.60 11.62 19.92
C TRP A 251 0.02 12.03 21.26
N MET A 252 -0.80 12.41 22.24
CA MET A 252 -0.32 12.73 23.60
C MET A 252 0.30 11.52 24.30
N LEU A 253 -0.19 10.30 24.02
CA LEU A 253 0.39 9.05 24.52
C LEU A 253 1.63 8.60 23.74
N SER A 254 1.77 8.99 22.47
CA SER A 254 2.88 8.57 21.62
C SER A 254 4.23 9.16 22.07
N GLU A 255 5.30 8.37 22.04
CA GLU A 255 6.69 8.84 22.21
C GLU A 255 7.27 9.53 20.95
N SER A 256 6.52 9.59 19.85
CA SER A 256 6.99 10.24 18.62
C SER A 256 7.01 11.77 18.73
N ASP A 257 8.04 12.40 18.17
CA ASP A 257 8.15 13.86 18.03
C ASP A 257 7.25 14.43 16.92
N LYS A 258 6.58 13.57 16.14
CA LYS A 258 5.66 13.95 15.06
C LYS A 258 4.24 13.53 15.36
N ALA A 259 3.30 14.39 15.01
CA ALA A 259 1.88 14.13 14.99
C ALA A 259 1.41 14.16 13.54
N GLY A 260 0.65 13.15 13.11
CA GLY A 260 0.21 13.05 11.73
C GLY A 260 -1.09 12.27 11.59
N ILE A 261 -1.87 12.66 10.61
CA ILE A 261 -3.13 12.02 10.21
C ILE A 261 -2.84 11.23 8.94
N THR A 262 -3.08 9.93 8.97
CA THR A 262 -2.84 9.03 7.84
C THR A 262 -4.11 8.26 7.54
N PHE A 263 -4.48 8.20 6.27
CA PHE A 263 -5.55 7.37 5.77
C PHE A 263 -4.97 6.15 5.05
N TYR A 264 -5.68 5.03 5.12
CA TYR A 264 -5.23 3.74 4.64
C TYR A 264 -6.26 3.10 3.69
N PRO A 265 -5.84 2.20 2.78
CA PRO A 265 -6.74 1.45 1.90
C PRO A 265 -7.92 0.78 2.62
N VAL A 266 -7.68 0.19 3.78
CA VAL A 266 -8.71 -0.39 4.66
C VAL A 266 -9.82 0.58 5.05
N ASP A 267 -9.53 1.88 5.11
CA ASP A 267 -10.53 2.88 5.46
C ASP A 267 -11.57 3.01 4.34
N LEU A 268 -11.22 2.72 3.08
CA LEU A 268 -12.16 2.66 1.96
C LEU A 268 -13.11 1.45 2.04
N CYS A 269 -12.75 0.42 2.81
CA CYS A 269 -13.53 -0.81 2.93
C CYS A 269 -13.77 -1.15 4.41
N PRO A 270 -14.45 -0.28 5.18
CA PRO A 270 -14.57 -0.46 6.62
C PRO A 270 -15.38 -1.72 6.96
N LEU A 271 -14.93 -2.46 7.98
CA LEU A 271 -15.57 -3.71 8.38
C LEU A 271 -17.02 -3.49 8.84
N GLY A 272 -17.91 -4.39 8.39
CA GLY A 272 -19.34 -4.35 8.71
C GLY A 272 -20.13 -3.25 7.99
N VAL A 273 -19.57 -2.63 6.95
CA VAL A 273 -20.23 -1.60 6.15
C VAL A 273 -20.37 -2.09 4.70
N TYR A 274 -21.57 -2.03 4.17
CA TYR A 274 -21.81 -2.22 2.74
C TYR A 274 -21.48 -0.92 1.99
N ILE A 275 -20.36 -0.89 1.29
CA ILE A 275 -19.91 0.28 0.53
C ILE A 275 -20.60 0.37 -0.84
N ASN A 276 -20.70 1.56 -1.42
CA ASN A 276 -21.46 1.81 -2.67
C ASN A 276 -20.58 1.92 -3.94
N THR A 277 -19.40 1.30 -3.92
CA THR A 277 -18.38 1.37 -4.98
C THR A 277 -17.53 0.10 -5.04
N HIS A 278 -16.92 -0.19 -6.19
CA HIS A 278 -15.88 -1.21 -6.35
C HIS A 278 -14.50 -0.59 -6.13
N VAL A 279 -13.81 -1.01 -5.06
CA VAL A 279 -12.40 -0.69 -4.81
C VAL A 279 -11.56 -1.86 -5.30
N LEU A 280 -10.86 -1.68 -6.42
CA LEU A 280 -10.12 -2.74 -7.10
C LEU A 280 -8.61 -2.48 -7.03
N ILE A 281 -7.86 -3.42 -6.44
CA ILE A 281 -6.40 -3.38 -6.40
C ILE A 281 -5.86 -4.47 -7.33
N PHE A 282 -5.19 -4.07 -8.41
CA PHE A 282 -4.60 -4.98 -9.39
C PHE A 282 -3.17 -5.29 -9.00
N GLU A 283 -2.95 -6.40 -8.29
CA GLU A 283 -1.65 -6.83 -7.79
C GLU A 283 -1.35 -8.25 -8.25
N GLY A 284 -0.39 -8.42 -9.15
CA GLY A 284 -0.12 -9.70 -9.80
C GLY A 284 0.20 -10.83 -8.83
N ALA A 285 0.87 -10.52 -7.71
CA ALA A 285 1.22 -11.47 -6.66
C ALA A 285 0.42 -11.21 -5.37
N GLY A 286 -0.82 -10.74 -5.51
CA GLY A 286 -1.65 -10.29 -4.39
C GLY A 286 -1.99 -11.38 -3.38
N ASP A 287 -2.05 -12.64 -3.80
CA ASP A 287 -2.24 -13.82 -2.95
C ASP A 287 -1.12 -14.02 -1.92
N LEU A 288 0.10 -13.58 -2.22
CA LEU A 288 1.23 -13.64 -1.27
C LEU A 288 1.09 -12.61 -0.14
N LEU A 289 0.44 -11.47 -0.39
CA LEU A 289 0.26 -10.41 0.61
C LEU A 289 -1.11 -10.44 1.29
N PHE A 290 -2.17 -10.71 0.54
CA PHE A 290 -3.54 -10.36 0.92
C PHE A 290 -4.48 -11.54 1.15
N LYS A 291 -3.99 -12.78 1.13
CA LYS A 291 -4.80 -14.00 1.34
C LYS A 291 -5.71 -13.96 2.58
N ASP A 292 -5.26 -13.29 3.64
CA ASP A 292 -5.95 -13.20 4.92
C ASP A 292 -6.46 -11.77 5.18
N SER A 293 -6.65 -10.95 4.13
CA SER A 293 -7.24 -9.62 4.30
C SER A 293 -8.68 -9.75 4.77
N ARG A 294 -9.01 -9.01 5.83
CA ARG A 294 -10.38 -8.92 6.34
C ARG A 294 -11.23 -7.89 5.58
N ASN A 295 -10.59 -6.93 4.94
CA ASN A 295 -11.22 -5.77 4.30
C ASN A 295 -11.38 -5.97 2.79
N PHE A 296 -10.55 -6.81 2.17
CA PHE A 296 -10.56 -7.04 0.72
C PHE A 296 -10.71 -8.53 0.40
N ARG A 297 -11.60 -8.86 -0.53
CA ARG A 297 -11.74 -10.21 -1.05
C ARG A 297 -10.68 -10.47 -2.13
N LEU A 298 -9.89 -11.53 -1.95
CA LEU A 298 -8.95 -11.99 -2.97
C LEU A 298 -9.70 -12.68 -4.11
N LEU A 299 -9.44 -12.24 -5.34
CA LEU A 299 -9.88 -12.87 -6.58
C LEU A 299 -8.63 -13.33 -7.34
N ASP A 300 -8.49 -14.65 -7.51
CA ASP A 300 -7.29 -15.28 -8.05
C ASP A 300 -7.63 -16.20 -9.24
N VAL A 301 -6.62 -16.55 -10.01
CA VAL A 301 -6.62 -17.60 -11.02
C VAL A 301 -6.02 -18.90 -10.46
N ASP A 302 -6.46 -20.04 -10.99
CA ASP A 302 -5.95 -21.34 -10.55
C ASP A 302 -4.45 -21.54 -10.89
N ARG A 303 -3.97 -20.93 -11.98
CA ARG A 303 -2.57 -21.03 -12.43
C ARG A 303 -2.05 -19.68 -12.92
N LYS A 304 -1.13 -19.08 -12.17
CA LYS A 304 -0.52 -17.78 -12.52
C LYS A 304 0.58 -17.93 -13.58
N TYR A 305 1.30 -19.06 -13.59
CA TYR A 305 2.43 -19.27 -14.50
C TYR A 305 2.36 -20.66 -15.13
N ASN A 306 2.71 -20.73 -16.42
CA ASN A 306 2.70 -21.95 -17.23
C ASN A 306 4.09 -22.37 -17.71
N CYS A 307 5.13 -21.66 -17.27
CA CYS A 307 6.53 -21.94 -17.58
C CYS A 307 7.18 -22.80 -16.51
N VAL A 308 8.30 -23.45 -16.85
CA VAL A 308 9.13 -24.21 -15.91
C VAL A 308 10.23 -23.29 -15.38
N THR A 309 10.29 -23.13 -14.07
CA THR A 309 11.33 -22.34 -13.40
C THR A 309 12.30 -23.27 -12.67
N GLU A 310 13.52 -23.38 -13.19
CA GLU A 310 14.58 -24.18 -12.58
C GLU A 310 15.34 -23.38 -11.53
N PHE A 311 15.38 -23.87 -10.29
CA PHE A 311 16.16 -23.26 -9.21
C PHE A 311 17.49 -23.98 -9.03
N ARG A 312 18.60 -23.26 -9.19
CA ARG A 312 19.96 -23.82 -9.12
C ARG A 312 20.81 -23.09 -8.09
N LYS A 313 21.29 -23.82 -7.09
CA LYS A 313 22.15 -23.29 -6.02
C LYS A 313 23.57 -23.05 -6.52
N ILE A 314 24.19 -21.94 -6.11
CA ILE A 314 25.61 -21.63 -6.35
C ILE A 314 26.30 -21.24 -5.04
N ASP A 315 27.60 -21.54 -4.93
CA ASP A 315 28.41 -21.11 -3.79
C ASP A 315 28.62 -19.59 -3.83
N PHE A 316 28.26 -18.89 -2.76
CA PHE A 316 28.44 -17.45 -2.69
C PHE A 316 29.89 -17.10 -2.36
N GLY A 317 30.43 -17.66 -1.28
CA GLY A 317 31.74 -17.30 -0.73
C GLY A 317 31.87 -15.86 -0.22
N LEU A 318 30.84 -15.02 -0.30
CA LEU A 318 30.89 -13.59 0.04
C LEU A 318 30.12 -13.26 1.31
N PHE A 319 30.60 -12.24 2.02
CA PHE A 319 29.94 -11.68 3.21
C PHE A 319 29.69 -10.20 3.00
N ARG A 320 28.44 -9.75 3.16
CA ARG A 320 28.03 -8.36 2.87
C ARG A 320 28.83 -7.27 3.61
N ARG A 321 29.36 -7.59 4.79
CA ARG A 321 30.10 -6.65 5.66
C ARG A 321 31.62 -6.85 5.62
N ASN A 322 32.11 -7.77 4.81
CA ASN A 322 33.54 -8.07 4.70
C ASN A 322 33.84 -8.66 3.32
N LEU A 323 33.88 -7.80 2.32
CA LEU A 323 34.19 -8.22 0.96
C LEU A 323 35.70 -8.47 0.84
N ASN A 324 36.07 -9.72 0.63
CA ASN A 324 37.45 -10.10 0.33
C ASN A 324 37.65 -10.07 -1.21
N PRO A 325 38.61 -9.29 -1.74
CA PRO A 325 38.82 -9.16 -3.19
C PRO A 325 39.06 -10.50 -3.91
N ARG A 326 39.79 -11.43 -3.29
CA ARG A 326 40.01 -12.76 -3.85
C ARG A 326 38.72 -13.56 -3.93
N ARG A 327 37.91 -13.53 -2.86
CA ARG A 327 36.60 -14.22 -2.87
C ARG A 327 35.63 -13.59 -3.85
N PHE A 328 35.72 -12.27 -4.06
CA PHE A 328 34.94 -11.57 -5.08
C PHE A 328 35.37 -11.98 -6.50
N ASP A 329 36.68 -12.10 -6.76
CA ASP A 329 37.18 -12.62 -8.04
C ASP A 329 36.75 -14.09 -8.29
N GLU A 330 36.83 -14.94 -7.26
CA GLU A 330 36.34 -16.33 -7.31
C GLU A 330 34.83 -16.39 -7.60
N PHE A 331 34.04 -15.54 -6.93
CA PHE A 331 32.60 -15.43 -7.15
C PHE A 331 32.24 -14.95 -8.56
N THR A 332 32.86 -13.85 -9.02
CA THR A 332 32.61 -13.29 -10.36
C THR A 332 33.02 -14.26 -11.47
N THR A 333 34.11 -15.02 -11.28
CA THR A 333 34.51 -16.10 -12.18
C THR A 333 33.42 -17.17 -12.30
N ARG A 334 32.80 -17.56 -11.17
CA ARG A 334 31.66 -18.50 -11.19
C ARG A 334 30.46 -17.92 -11.94
N ILE A 335 30.09 -16.66 -11.68
CA ILE A 335 28.97 -16.03 -12.39
C ILE A 335 29.23 -15.95 -13.90
N ALA A 336 30.45 -15.57 -14.31
CA ALA A 336 30.83 -15.51 -15.71
C ALA A 336 30.65 -16.86 -16.42
N MET A 337 30.98 -17.98 -15.76
CA MET A 337 30.79 -19.33 -16.31
C MET A 337 29.31 -19.74 -16.47
N LEU A 338 28.38 -19.10 -15.75
CA LEU A 338 26.94 -19.38 -15.84
C LEU A 338 26.25 -18.59 -16.96
N ILE A 339 26.82 -17.47 -17.39
CA ILE A 339 26.21 -16.59 -18.38
C ILE A 339 26.48 -17.14 -19.78
N ASN A 340 25.53 -17.93 -20.29
CA ASN A 340 25.55 -18.48 -21.65
C ASN A 340 24.33 -18.04 -22.50
N LYS A 341 23.44 -17.23 -21.91
CA LYS A 341 22.22 -16.67 -22.50
C LYS A 341 21.89 -15.36 -21.79
N PRO A 342 20.97 -14.52 -22.32
CA PRO A 342 20.58 -13.27 -21.68
C PRO A 342 20.25 -13.47 -20.19
N THR A 343 21.02 -12.81 -19.33
CA THR A 343 21.02 -13.01 -17.87
C THR A 343 20.85 -11.70 -17.11
N LEU A 344 19.91 -11.68 -16.16
CA LEU A 344 19.79 -10.62 -15.16
C LEU A 344 20.57 -11.01 -13.90
N VAL A 345 21.57 -10.23 -13.51
CA VAL A 345 22.30 -10.41 -12.26
C VAL A 345 21.79 -9.39 -11.25
N VAL A 346 21.30 -9.86 -10.09
CA VAL A 346 20.74 -9.00 -9.05
C VAL A 346 21.59 -9.13 -7.79
N CYS A 347 22.16 -8.02 -7.32
CA CYS A 347 23.04 -7.99 -6.15
C CYS A 347 22.52 -7.09 -5.03
N TRP A 348 23.24 -7.01 -3.92
CA TRP A 348 22.99 -5.95 -2.92
C TRP A 348 23.22 -4.57 -3.53
N LYS A 349 22.51 -3.54 -3.04
CA LYS A 349 22.74 -2.15 -3.45
C LYS A 349 24.13 -1.69 -3.02
N ASP A 350 24.37 -1.75 -1.71
CA ASP A 350 25.61 -1.28 -1.10
C ASP A 350 26.22 -2.35 -0.18
N ILE A 351 27.55 -2.36 -0.13
CA ILE A 351 28.39 -3.18 0.75
C ILE A 351 28.99 -2.30 1.84
N ASN A 352 29.26 -2.88 3.02
CA ASN A 352 29.85 -2.18 4.16
C ASN A 352 29.08 -0.94 4.67
N GLY A 353 27.83 -0.76 4.26
CA GLY A 353 27.00 0.36 4.70
C GLY A 353 27.30 1.69 3.99
N GLY A 354 27.96 1.65 2.82
CA GLY A 354 28.02 2.81 1.93
C GLY A 354 26.61 3.28 1.51
N ASP A 355 26.48 4.56 1.20
CA ASP A 355 25.27 5.14 0.62
C ASP A 355 25.68 5.97 -0.60
N ASP A 356 25.67 5.33 -1.77
CA ASP A 356 26.03 5.96 -3.06
C ASP A 356 24.92 6.90 -3.57
N GLY A 357 23.89 7.12 -2.74
CA GLY A 357 22.71 7.89 -3.05
C GLY A 357 21.63 7.08 -3.78
N PRO A 358 20.49 7.73 -4.08
CA PRO A 358 19.37 7.09 -4.74
C PRO A 358 19.71 6.70 -6.18
N GLY A 359 19.34 5.48 -6.59
CA GLY A 359 19.49 5.03 -7.98
C GLY A 359 20.87 4.50 -8.34
N LYS A 360 21.90 4.74 -7.53
CA LYS A 360 23.29 4.29 -7.78
C LYS A 360 23.70 3.13 -6.88
N SER A 361 24.63 2.33 -7.37
CA SER A 361 25.24 1.20 -6.66
C SER A 361 26.62 0.94 -7.24
N GLU A 362 27.67 1.37 -6.52
CA GLU A 362 29.07 1.08 -6.88
C GLU A 362 29.29 -0.44 -6.95
N TYR A 363 28.60 -1.22 -6.11
CA TYR A 363 28.75 -2.67 -6.15
C TYR A 363 28.19 -3.30 -7.43
N ALA A 364 27.04 -2.83 -7.92
CA ALA A 364 26.48 -3.30 -9.19
C ALA A 364 27.40 -2.93 -10.37
N GLU A 365 28.00 -1.74 -10.33
CA GLU A 365 28.99 -1.28 -11.32
C GLU A 365 30.26 -2.15 -11.28
N GLN A 366 30.85 -2.36 -10.10
CA GLN A 366 32.02 -3.24 -9.91
C GLN A 366 31.75 -4.67 -10.38
N LEU A 367 30.56 -5.22 -10.10
CA LEU A 367 30.17 -6.54 -10.57
C LEU A 367 30.03 -6.57 -12.10
N SER A 368 29.46 -5.52 -12.70
CA SER A 368 29.36 -5.41 -14.16
C SER A 368 30.74 -5.31 -14.82
N GLU A 369 31.65 -4.51 -14.28
CA GLU A 369 33.02 -4.37 -14.79
C GLU A 369 33.81 -5.67 -14.66
N ALA A 370 33.69 -6.36 -13.52
CA ALA A 370 34.33 -7.65 -13.31
C ALA A 370 33.87 -8.68 -14.34
N LEU A 371 32.58 -8.74 -14.67
CA LEU A 371 32.07 -9.65 -15.71
C LEU A 371 32.63 -9.32 -17.11
N LEU A 372 32.77 -8.03 -17.44
CA LEU A 372 33.40 -7.60 -18.70
C LEU A 372 34.88 -8.01 -18.76
N LEU A 373 35.62 -7.83 -17.67
CA LEU A 373 37.03 -8.24 -17.56
C LEU A 373 37.21 -9.75 -17.65
N LYS A 374 36.20 -10.54 -17.27
CA LYS A 374 36.17 -12.00 -17.45
C LYS A 374 35.72 -12.43 -18.85
N GLY A 375 35.50 -11.48 -19.76
CA GLY A 375 35.18 -11.74 -21.17
C GLY A 375 33.71 -12.04 -21.45
N VAL A 376 32.79 -11.74 -20.51
CA VAL A 376 31.35 -11.91 -20.75
C VAL A 376 30.86 -10.77 -21.66
N PRO A 377 30.24 -11.06 -22.82
CA PRO A 377 29.70 -10.04 -23.71
C PRO A 377 28.61 -9.20 -23.03
N LYS A 378 28.63 -7.87 -23.22
CA LYS A 378 27.72 -6.94 -22.51
C LYS A 378 26.25 -7.17 -22.85
N GLU A 379 25.96 -7.65 -24.06
CA GLU A 379 24.63 -8.00 -24.54
C GLU A 379 24.03 -9.23 -23.85
N LEU A 380 24.86 -10.09 -23.24
CA LEU A 380 24.39 -11.29 -22.55
C LEU A 380 24.03 -11.05 -21.09
N PHE A 381 24.34 -9.89 -20.51
CA PHE A 381 24.01 -9.64 -19.11
C PHE A 381 23.64 -8.20 -18.79
N THR A 382 22.75 -8.07 -17.81
CA THR A 382 22.46 -6.81 -17.13
C THR A 382 22.65 -7.00 -15.63
N VAL A 383 23.28 -6.04 -14.96
CA VAL A 383 23.43 -6.05 -13.50
C VAL A 383 22.52 -4.99 -12.90
N THR A 384 21.78 -5.36 -11.86
CA THR A 384 20.95 -4.47 -11.04
C THR A 384 21.09 -4.88 -9.57
N TYR A 385 20.41 -4.16 -8.70
CA TYR A 385 20.44 -4.43 -7.27
C TYR A 385 19.03 -4.53 -6.67
N TYR A 386 18.90 -5.24 -5.54
CA TYR A 386 17.63 -5.35 -4.81
C TYR A 386 17.08 -3.97 -4.42
N GLY A 387 15.82 -3.72 -4.78
CA GLY A 387 15.13 -2.47 -4.48
C GLY A 387 15.33 -1.35 -5.52
N SER A 388 16.09 -1.57 -6.60
CA SER A 388 16.13 -0.64 -7.74
C SER A 388 14.72 -0.37 -8.30
N SER A 389 14.46 0.87 -8.74
CA SER A 389 13.22 1.27 -9.44
C SER A 389 12.95 0.41 -10.68
N ASP A 390 14.03 -0.06 -11.32
CA ASP A 390 13.96 -0.80 -12.57
C ASP A 390 13.40 -2.21 -12.35
N ASN A 391 13.45 -2.70 -11.10
CA ASN A 391 12.83 -3.95 -10.66
C ASN A 391 11.30 -3.84 -10.52
N LYS A 392 10.73 -2.62 -10.50
CA LYS A 392 9.29 -2.38 -10.28
C LYS A 392 8.52 -1.97 -11.55
N SER A 393 9.08 -1.18 -12.47
CA SER A 393 8.28 -0.56 -13.55
C SER A 393 8.81 -0.71 -14.98
N THR A 394 9.81 -1.56 -15.24
CA THR A 394 10.39 -1.68 -16.60
C THR A 394 10.02 -2.98 -17.33
N ASN A 395 9.79 -2.87 -18.64
CA ASN A 395 9.64 -4.01 -19.56
C ASN A 395 10.98 -4.53 -20.09
N ASN A 396 12.09 -3.93 -19.63
CA ASN A 396 13.42 -4.10 -20.21
C ASN A 396 13.98 -5.52 -20.06
N TYR A 397 13.48 -6.29 -19.08
CA TYR A 397 13.97 -7.63 -18.79
C TYR A 397 13.11 -8.76 -19.38
N ARG A 398 12.06 -8.45 -20.15
CA ARG A 398 11.10 -9.46 -20.61
C ARG A 398 11.75 -10.52 -21.53
N ASP A 399 12.82 -10.17 -22.22
CA ASP A 399 13.55 -11.07 -23.13
C ASP A 399 14.76 -11.77 -22.47
N ILE A 400 14.85 -11.70 -21.14
CA ILE A 400 15.88 -12.39 -20.37
C ILE A 400 15.40 -13.80 -20.03
N ASP A 401 16.29 -14.79 -20.13
CA ASP A 401 15.95 -16.22 -19.90
C ASP A 401 16.52 -16.76 -18.57
N GLN A 402 17.40 -15.99 -17.94
CA GLN A 402 18.14 -16.40 -16.75
C GLN A 402 18.24 -15.25 -15.74
N ILE A 403 18.12 -15.56 -14.46
CA ILE A 403 18.37 -14.61 -13.37
C ILE A 403 19.35 -15.21 -12.35
N VAL A 404 20.27 -14.40 -11.84
CA VAL A 404 21.21 -14.75 -10.77
C VAL A 404 20.92 -13.85 -9.57
N MET A 405 20.46 -14.43 -8.47
CA MET A 405 20.20 -13.75 -7.21
C MET A 405 21.44 -13.85 -6.31
N CYS A 406 22.20 -12.75 -6.24
CA CYS A 406 23.47 -12.66 -5.52
C CYS A 406 23.24 -12.11 -4.09
N GLY A 407 23.26 -13.02 -3.13
CA GLY A 407 23.13 -12.75 -1.70
C GLY A 407 21.69 -12.62 -1.25
N ASP A 408 21.40 -13.15 -0.06
CA ASP A 408 20.10 -13.03 0.57
C ASP A 408 19.86 -11.57 1.00
N TRP A 409 18.66 -11.07 0.72
CA TRP A 409 18.23 -9.74 1.09
C TRP A 409 17.05 -9.81 2.05
N THR A 410 17.28 -9.28 3.25
CA THR A 410 16.26 -9.21 4.30
C THR A 410 15.56 -7.87 4.27
N LEU A 411 14.23 -7.89 4.19
CA LEU A 411 13.38 -6.71 4.28
C LEU A 411 13.19 -6.29 5.75
N PRO A 412 13.24 -4.99 6.07
CA PRO A 412 12.91 -4.50 7.41
C PRO A 412 11.45 -4.81 7.79
N ASN A 413 11.21 -5.25 9.04
CA ASN A 413 9.85 -5.52 9.54
C ASN A 413 8.90 -4.32 9.44
N ILE A 414 9.44 -3.09 9.44
CA ILE A 414 8.69 -1.84 9.35
C ILE A 414 7.78 -1.81 8.12
N GLU A 415 8.24 -2.31 6.97
CA GLU A 415 7.44 -2.29 5.75
C GLU A 415 6.30 -3.31 5.79
N SER A 416 6.54 -4.52 6.30
CA SER A 416 5.47 -5.50 6.50
C SER A 416 4.41 -5.00 7.50
N ALA A 417 4.82 -4.29 8.56
CA ALA A 417 3.89 -3.68 9.52
C ALA A 417 3.02 -2.58 8.88
N ARG A 418 3.59 -1.81 7.95
CA ARG A 418 2.82 -0.83 7.16
C ARG A 418 1.79 -1.51 6.28
N ILE A 419 2.15 -2.58 5.57
CA ILE A 419 1.21 -3.36 4.73
C ILE A 419 0.08 -3.93 5.59
N ARG A 420 0.40 -4.56 6.73
CA ARG A 420 -0.61 -5.09 7.66
C ARG A 420 -1.61 -4.03 8.09
N ARG A 421 -1.12 -2.86 8.51
CA ARG A 421 -1.98 -1.73 8.90
C ARG A 421 -2.82 -1.22 7.74
N ALA A 422 -2.20 -1.06 6.58
CA ALA A 422 -2.81 -0.47 5.40
C ALA A 422 -3.93 -1.30 4.79
N TYR A 423 -3.79 -2.63 4.82
CA TYR A 423 -4.66 -3.58 4.11
C TYR A 423 -5.42 -4.55 5.02
N GLY A 424 -5.21 -4.46 6.34
CA GLY A 424 -5.95 -5.27 7.30
C GLY A 424 -5.59 -6.76 7.20
N THR A 425 -4.30 -7.04 7.01
CA THR A 425 -3.76 -8.39 6.79
C THR A 425 -2.88 -8.83 7.96
N THR A 426 -2.54 -10.12 7.95
CA THR A 426 -1.57 -10.76 8.86
C THR A 426 -0.17 -10.92 8.22
N THR A 427 0.07 -10.33 7.05
CA THR A 427 1.30 -10.43 6.23
C THR A 427 2.55 -10.27 7.09
N ASP A 428 3.45 -11.25 7.15
CA ASP A 428 4.71 -11.15 7.88
C ASP A 428 5.89 -10.76 6.97
N THR A 429 7.10 -10.72 7.55
CA THR A 429 8.34 -10.43 6.79
C THR A 429 8.68 -11.50 5.75
N GLN A 430 8.25 -12.75 5.94
CA GLN A 430 8.43 -13.82 4.97
C GLN A 430 7.46 -13.65 3.80
N ASN A 431 6.18 -13.37 4.06
CA ASN A 431 5.20 -13.08 3.01
C ASN A 431 5.65 -11.89 2.15
N GLN A 432 6.16 -10.83 2.80
CA GLN A 432 6.69 -9.68 2.09
C GLN A 432 7.91 -10.03 1.23
N LYS A 433 8.81 -10.89 1.74
CA LYS A 433 9.97 -11.38 0.98
C LYS A 433 9.52 -12.23 -0.20
N ASP A 434 8.60 -13.16 0.02
CA ASP A 434 8.06 -14.03 -1.03
C ASP A 434 7.41 -13.18 -2.13
N TRP A 435 6.58 -12.20 -1.77
CA TRP A 435 5.99 -11.24 -2.72
C TRP A 435 7.04 -10.47 -3.53
N PHE A 436 8.05 -9.90 -2.86
CA PHE A 436 9.10 -9.12 -3.51
C PHE A 436 9.91 -9.95 -4.49
N PHE A 437 10.35 -11.14 -4.07
CA PHE A 437 11.16 -12.03 -4.91
C PHE A 437 10.36 -12.68 -6.03
N SER A 438 9.09 -13.01 -5.80
CA SER A 438 8.19 -13.44 -6.87
C SER A 438 8.06 -12.39 -7.95
N GLN A 439 7.84 -11.12 -7.58
CA GLN A 439 7.83 -10.03 -8.55
C GLN A 439 9.16 -9.89 -9.30
N LEU A 440 10.30 -9.94 -8.60
CA LEU A 440 11.62 -9.85 -9.21
C LEU A 440 11.86 -10.97 -10.22
N ILE A 441 11.60 -12.22 -9.84
CA ILE A 441 11.78 -13.39 -10.72
C ILE A 441 10.86 -13.29 -11.93
N THR A 442 9.63 -12.79 -11.78
CA THR A 442 8.71 -12.64 -12.94
C THR A 442 9.13 -11.55 -13.95
N ARG A 443 10.19 -10.78 -13.68
CA ARG A 443 10.67 -9.74 -14.61
C ARG A 443 11.33 -10.32 -15.85
N ILE A 444 11.94 -11.49 -15.73
CA ILE A 444 12.48 -12.25 -16.86
C ILE A 444 11.33 -12.82 -17.71
N GLY A 445 11.61 -13.71 -18.66
CA GLY A 445 10.63 -14.16 -19.64
C GLY A 445 9.38 -14.87 -19.07
N ILE A 446 9.38 -15.29 -17.80
CA ILE A 446 8.25 -15.95 -17.11
C ILE A 446 6.90 -15.26 -17.37
N ARG A 447 6.85 -13.93 -17.35
CA ARG A 447 5.64 -13.12 -17.59
C ARG A 447 5.15 -13.12 -19.05
N LYS A 448 5.85 -13.78 -19.98
CA LYS A 448 5.39 -13.99 -21.37
C LYS A 448 4.30 -15.04 -21.45
N HIS A 449 4.21 -15.92 -20.45
CA HIS A 449 3.28 -17.05 -20.44
C HIS A 449 3.42 -17.95 -21.69
N ASP A 450 4.66 -18.12 -22.19
CA ASP A 450 4.96 -18.85 -23.43
C ASP A 450 5.26 -20.35 -23.21
N GLY A 451 5.17 -20.83 -21.97
CA GLY A 451 5.50 -22.21 -21.63
C GLY A 451 7.01 -22.53 -21.66
N GLY A 452 7.87 -21.52 -21.73
CA GLY A 452 9.33 -21.67 -21.76
C GLY A 452 9.93 -22.21 -20.46
N THR A 453 11.24 -22.46 -20.49
CA THR A 453 12.05 -22.83 -19.32
C THR A 453 12.99 -21.70 -18.94
N TYR A 454 12.91 -21.27 -17.69
CA TYR A 454 13.69 -20.15 -17.14
C TYR A 454 14.55 -20.61 -15.97
N THR A 455 15.76 -20.07 -15.85
CA THR A 455 16.71 -20.50 -14.82
C THR A 455 16.92 -19.41 -13.78
N VAL A 456 16.70 -19.77 -12.51
CA VAL A 456 16.98 -18.94 -11.33
C VAL A 456 18.18 -19.53 -10.60
N TYR A 457 19.34 -18.90 -10.77
CA TYR A 457 20.49 -19.16 -9.91
C TYR A 457 20.36 -18.37 -8.61
N TYR A 458 20.68 -18.99 -7.49
CA TYR A 458 20.66 -18.35 -6.18
C TYR A 458 21.86 -18.77 -5.34
N THR A 459 22.39 -17.83 -4.58
CA THR A 459 23.51 -18.06 -3.68
C THR A 459 23.13 -18.93 -2.47
N ASP A 460 24.12 -19.58 -1.87
CA ASP A 460 23.89 -20.60 -0.85
C ASP A 460 23.47 -20.07 0.53
N ASP A 461 23.53 -18.76 0.71
CA ASP A 461 23.04 -18.05 1.90
C ASP A 461 21.51 -17.91 1.94
N PHE A 462 20.80 -18.19 0.85
CA PHE A 462 19.35 -18.30 0.86
C PHE A 462 18.88 -19.53 1.65
N LYS A 463 17.90 -19.33 2.54
CA LYS A 463 17.28 -20.43 3.28
C LYS A 463 16.59 -21.43 2.35
N TYR A 464 16.79 -22.72 2.60
CA TYR A 464 16.17 -23.80 1.82
C TYR A 464 14.64 -23.66 1.75
N ASP A 465 13.99 -23.41 2.89
CA ASP A 465 12.53 -23.24 2.95
C ASP A 465 12.03 -22.09 2.08
N PHE A 466 12.79 -20.99 1.97
CA PHE A 466 12.41 -19.87 1.11
C PHE A 466 12.43 -20.27 -0.37
N ILE A 467 13.49 -20.97 -0.81
CA ILE A 467 13.59 -21.47 -2.19
C ILE A 467 12.51 -22.52 -2.48
N GLY A 468 12.20 -23.39 -1.51
CA GLY A 468 11.09 -24.33 -1.61
C GLY A 468 9.74 -23.64 -1.84
N ARG A 469 9.47 -22.52 -1.15
CA ARG A 469 8.26 -21.72 -1.39
C ARG A 469 8.24 -21.07 -2.78
N MET A 470 9.37 -20.53 -3.24
CA MET A 470 9.48 -19.98 -4.61
C MET A 470 9.24 -21.07 -5.65
N TYR A 471 9.85 -22.25 -5.49
CA TYR A 471 9.63 -23.40 -6.38
C TYR A 471 8.14 -23.77 -6.45
N ALA A 472 7.48 -23.92 -5.31
CA ALA A 472 6.05 -24.24 -5.26
C ALA A 472 5.18 -23.14 -5.90
N TYR A 473 5.52 -21.88 -5.68
CA TYR A 473 4.76 -20.76 -6.26
C TYR A 473 4.85 -20.74 -7.79
N PHE A 474 6.06 -20.91 -8.35
CA PHE A 474 6.28 -20.83 -9.79
C PHE A 474 5.90 -22.10 -10.56
N ASN A 475 6.19 -23.29 -10.02
CA ASN A 475 6.01 -24.56 -10.73
C ASN A 475 4.74 -25.31 -10.31
N GLU A 476 4.31 -25.18 -9.05
CA GLU A 476 3.13 -25.89 -8.53
C GLU A 476 1.90 -24.98 -8.45
N ASN A 477 2.04 -23.68 -8.72
CA ASN A 477 1.00 -22.66 -8.54
C ASN A 477 0.41 -22.70 -7.11
N ARG A 478 1.27 -22.92 -6.11
CA ARG A 478 0.86 -23.12 -4.72
C ARG A 478 1.56 -22.16 -3.76
N VAL A 479 0.76 -21.43 -2.99
CA VAL A 479 1.25 -20.60 -1.88
C VAL A 479 1.42 -21.48 -0.64
N ILE A 480 2.66 -21.66 -0.19
CA ILE A 480 2.97 -22.36 1.05
C ILE A 480 3.09 -21.35 2.19
N SER A 481 2.26 -21.51 3.22
CA SER A 481 2.38 -20.70 4.45
C SER A 481 3.70 -20.99 5.16
N SER A 482 4.39 -19.94 5.61
CA SER A 482 5.53 -20.08 6.51
C SER A 482 5.07 -20.74 7.81
N SER A 483 5.63 -21.90 8.16
CA SER A 483 5.34 -22.67 9.38
C SER A 483 5.76 -21.97 10.68
N HIS A 484 6.31 -20.76 10.58
CA HIS A 484 6.89 -19.98 11.67
C HIS A 484 6.29 -18.57 11.71
N SER A 485 4.99 -18.41 11.47
CA SER A 485 4.27 -17.18 11.79
C SER A 485 4.30 -16.98 13.31
N ARG A 486 5.40 -16.41 13.82
CA ARG A 486 5.43 -15.88 15.19
C ARG A 486 4.28 -14.89 15.27
N GLU A 487 3.38 -15.06 16.24
CA GLU A 487 2.35 -14.07 16.56
C GLU A 487 3.00 -12.68 16.53
N SER A 488 2.55 -11.83 15.60
CA SER A 488 3.17 -10.52 15.42
C SER A 488 2.98 -9.69 16.69
N SER A 489 4.08 -9.22 17.27
CA SER A 489 4.06 -8.38 18.47
C SER A 489 3.78 -6.90 18.16
N ASP A 490 3.32 -6.53 16.96
CA ASP A 490 3.18 -5.13 16.56
C ASP A 490 2.32 -4.30 17.50
N TRP A 491 1.19 -4.85 17.95
CA TRP A 491 0.31 -4.18 18.90
C TRP A 491 0.97 -4.02 20.27
N LYS A 492 1.79 -4.99 20.71
CA LYS A 492 2.62 -4.88 21.92
C LYS A 492 3.70 -3.83 21.75
N ASN A 493 4.44 -3.85 20.64
CA ASN A 493 5.45 -2.86 20.30
C ASN A 493 4.86 -1.44 20.26
N ARG A 494 3.61 -1.31 19.79
CA ARG A 494 2.87 -0.04 19.82
C ARG A 494 2.57 0.40 21.24
N LEU A 495 2.02 -0.48 22.08
CA LEU A 495 1.77 -0.20 23.50
C LEU A 495 3.06 0.14 24.26
N ASP A 496 4.16 -0.51 23.94
CA ASP A 496 5.46 -0.26 24.56
C ASP A 496 5.94 1.17 24.31
N ARG A 497 5.74 1.68 23.09
CA ARG A 497 6.04 3.07 22.68
C ARG A 497 5.02 4.12 23.15
N MET A 498 4.02 3.72 23.92
CA MET A 498 3.06 4.65 24.52
C MET A 498 3.45 4.96 25.96
N ASN A 499 3.34 6.22 26.35
CA ASN A 499 3.54 6.69 27.72
C ASN A 499 2.34 6.32 28.63
N ILE A 500 2.17 5.02 28.87
CA ILE A 500 1.15 4.42 29.73
C ILE A 500 1.86 3.75 30.92
N ARG A 501 1.28 3.84 32.12
CA ARG A 501 1.82 3.16 33.30
C ARG A 501 1.90 1.64 33.08
N SER A 502 2.99 1.02 33.51
CA SER A 502 3.28 -0.41 33.29
C SER A 502 2.16 -1.35 33.74
N ASN A 503 1.54 -1.06 34.90
CA ASN A 503 0.41 -1.85 35.40
C ASN A 503 -0.81 -1.80 34.46
N LEU A 504 -1.12 -0.62 33.88
CA LEU A 504 -2.22 -0.47 32.93
C LEU A 504 -1.87 -1.11 31.58
N LYS A 505 -0.62 -1.03 31.11
CA LYS A 505 -0.18 -1.77 29.92
C LYS A 505 -0.42 -3.27 30.08
N ASN A 506 -0.06 -3.82 31.24
CA ASN A 506 -0.28 -5.24 31.53
C ASN A 506 -1.77 -5.60 31.53
N GLU A 507 -2.64 -4.77 32.10
CA GLU A 507 -4.09 -4.99 32.07
C GLU A 507 -4.65 -4.96 30.64
N ILE A 508 -4.19 -4.01 29.80
CA ILE A 508 -4.57 -3.95 28.37
C ILE A 508 -4.11 -5.22 27.64
N ILE A 509 -2.89 -5.70 27.92
CA ILE A 509 -2.36 -6.95 27.36
C ILE A 509 -3.25 -8.13 27.75
N GLN A 510 -3.67 -8.23 29.02
CA GLN A 510 -4.56 -9.30 29.47
C GLN A 510 -5.92 -9.27 28.77
N LEU A 511 -6.50 -8.08 28.55
CA LEU A 511 -7.73 -7.93 27.79
C LEU A 511 -7.59 -8.37 26.32
N ALA A 512 -6.45 -8.08 25.71
CA ALA A 512 -6.21 -8.32 24.29
C ALA A 512 -5.67 -9.73 23.97
N ILE A 513 -5.10 -10.47 24.95
CA ILE A 513 -4.43 -11.76 24.68
C ILE A 513 -5.32 -12.75 23.93
N ALA A 514 -6.57 -12.90 24.35
CA ALA A 514 -7.54 -13.82 23.74
C ALA A 514 -8.46 -13.14 22.71
N ASP A 515 -8.21 -11.87 22.39
CA ASP A 515 -9.07 -11.05 21.54
C ASP A 515 -8.26 -10.52 20.35
N GLU A 516 -8.28 -11.27 19.25
CA GLU A 516 -7.57 -10.89 18.02
C GLU A 516 -8.06 -9.56 17.44
N ASP A 517 -9.35 -9.25 17.56
CA ASP A 517 -9.94 -8.02 17.03
C ASP A 517 -9.46 -6.80 17.83
N MET A 518 -9.36 -6.93 19.15
CA MET A 518 -8.74 -5.91 20.01
C MET A 518 -7.25 -5.74 19.69
N ARG A 519 -6.50 -6.84 19.50
CA ARG A 519 -5.07 -6.77 19.11
C ARG A 519 -4.90 -6.02 17.80
N ASN A 520 -5.75 -6.31 16.82
CA ASN A 520 -5.73 -5.64 15.52
C ASN A 520 -6.13 -4.17 15.65
N ALA A 521 -7.19 -3.85 16.41
CA ALA A 521 -7.60 -2.47 16.66
C ALA A 521 -6.48 -1.65 17.30
N ILE A 522 -5.79 -2.21 18.31
CA ILE A 522 -4.60 -1.59 18.91
C ILE A 522 -3.47 -1.51 17.90
N GLY A 523 -3.17 -2.53 17.11
CA GLY A 523 -2.09 -2.46 16.11
C GLY A 523 -2.34 -1.41 15.01
N MET A 524 -3.62 -1.18 14.68
CA MET A 524 -4.07 -0.40 13.53
C MET A 524 -4.64 0.98 13.88
N ASP A 525 -4.77 1.35 15.15
CA ASP A 525 -5.41 2.60 15.61
C ASP A 525 -6.88 2.74 15.21
N ARG A 526 -7.61 1.62 15.30
CA ARG A 526 -9.04 1.56 14.98
C ARG A 526 -9.89 1.55 16.23
N GLU A 527 -11.13 2.00 16.04
CA GLU A 527 -12.17 1.87 17.06
C GLU A 527 -12.55 0.40 17.26
N TYR A 528 -12.70 0.02 18.53
CA TYR A 528 -13.19 -1.30 18.91
C TYR A 528 -13.90 -1.23 20.25
N THR A 529 -15.02 -1.95 20.35
CA THR A 529 -15.77 -2.09 21.60
C THR A 529 -15.54 -3.47 22.17
N LYS A 530 -15.06 -3.52 23.41
CA LYS A 530 -14.87 -4.75 24.18
C LYS A 530 -15.91 -4.81 25.29
N GLU A 531 -16.81 -5.78 25.18
CA GLU A 531 -17.79 -6.11 26.21
C GLU A 531 -17.24 -7.23 27.10
N VAL A 532 -17.27 -7.03 28.42
CA VAL A 532 -16.77 -7.97 29.42
C VAL A 532 -17.64 -7.97 30.67
N SER A 533 -17.70 -9.10 31.36
CA SER A 533 -18.27 -9.15 32.72
C SER A 533 -17.21 -8.90 33.79
N PHE A 534 -17.65 -8.61 35.02
CA PHE A 534 -16.73 -8.60 36.17
C PHE A 534 -15.99 -9.94 36.37
N ASP A 535 -16.66 -11.07 36.12
CA ASP A 535 -16.05 -12.39 36.24
C ASP A 535 -14.91 -12.58 35.23
N TYR A 536 -15.10 -12.13 33.98
CA TYR A 536 -14.04 -12.15 32.97
C TYR A 536 -12.82 -11.35 33.43
N LEU A 537 -13.02 -10.12 33.90
CA LEU A 537 -11.93 -9.25 34.37
C LEU A 537 -11.16 -9.88 35.53
N GLU A 538 -11.86 -10.45 36.52
CA GLU A 538 -11.24 -11.11 37.66
C GLU A 538 -10.44 -12.35 37.23
N ASN A 539 -10.99 -13.17 36.33
CA ASN A 539 -10.33 -14.36 35.78
C ASN A 539 -9.10 -14.02 34.93
N SER A 540 -9.11 -12.88 34.23
CA SER A 540 -7.95 -12.34 33.49
C SER A 540 -6.92 -11.66 34.38
N GLY A 541 -7.10 -11.67 35.71
CA GLY A 541 -6.17 -11.06 36.67
C GLY A 541 -6.34 -9.55 36.88
N ILE A 542 -7.39 -8.94 36.32
CA ILE A 542 -7.73 -7.52 36.44
C ILE A 542 -8.74 -7.32 37.59
N LYS A 543 -8.31 -7.66 38.81
CA LYS A 543 -9.16 -7.58 40.00
C LYS A 543 -9.14 -6.19 40.63
N ARG A 544 -10.28 -5.78 41.20
CA ARG A 544 -10.44 -4.58 42.04
C ARG A 544 -11.08 -4.96 43.37
N SER A 545 -11.13 -4.00 44.29
CA SER A 545 -11.70 -4.20 45.63
C SER A 545 -13.22 -4.40 45.64
N ALA A 546 -13.91 -4.01 44.57
CA ALA A 546 -15.37 -4.14 44.42
C ALA A 546 -15.75 -4.22 42.94
N ARG A 547 -16.85 -4.90 42.65
CA ARG A 547 -17.47 -5.02 41.31
C ARG A 547 -18.25 -3.76 40.96
N GLU A 548 -17.51 -2.67 40.77
CA GLU A 548 -18.08 -1.36 40.43
C GLU A 548 -17.32 -0.75 39.25
N ARG A 549 -18.03 -0.35 38.19
CA ARG A 549 -17.44 0.25 36.99
C ARG A 549 -16.50 1.43 37.30
N ARG A 550 -16.86 2.27 38.30
CA ARG A 550 -16.05 3.42 38.73
C ARG A 550 -14.61 3.07 39.15
N ARG A 551 -14.38 1.83 39.62
CA ARG A 551 -13.05 1.35 40.04
C ARG A 551 -12.13 1.05 38.85
N TYR A 552 -12.71 0.88 37.67
CA TYR A 552 -12.01 0.62 36.41
C TYR A 552 -11.82 1.89 35.57
N ASN A 553 -12.32 3.05 36.02
CA ASN A 553 -12.26 4.32 35.29
C ASN A 553 -10.86 4.69 34.78
N LYS A 554 -9.79 4.36 35.50
CA LYS A 554 -8.42 4.60 35.02
C LYS A 554 -8.08 3.77 33.79
N LEU A 555 -8.45 2.50 33.78
CA LEU A 555 -8.25 1.59 32.65
C LEU A 555 -9.14 2.00 31.47
N ILE A 556 -10.43 2.25 31.75
CA ILE A 556 -11.42 2.72 30.75
C ILE A 556 -10.90 3.99 30.05
N ARG A 557 -10.49 5.01 30.80
CA ARG A 557 -9.96 6.27 30.23
C ARG A 557 -8.71 6.09 29.38
N VAL A 558 -7.84 5.13 29.72
CA VAL A 558 -6.64 4.86 28.90
C VAL A 558 -7.01 4.11 27.62
N LEU A 559 -7.93 3.15 27.71
CA LEU A 559 -8.48 2.44 26.56
C LEU A 559 -9.17 3.40 25.59
N GLU A 560 -9.99 4.33 26.09
CA GLU A 560 -10.65 5.36 25.30
C GLU A 560 -9.64 6.22 24.51
N LYS A 561 -8.49 6.57 25.12
CA LYS A 561 -7.43 7.35 24.44
C LYS A 561 -6.76 6.61 23.29
N ILE A 562 -6.86 5.28 23.25
CA ILE A 562 -6.38 4.44 22.15
C ILE A 562 -7.53 3.85 21.33
N LYS A 563 -8.71 4.50 21.35
CA LYS A 563 -9.93 4.17 20.59
C LYS A 563 -10.58 2.83 20.96
N ILE A 564 -10.32 2.33 22.17
CA ILE A 564 -10.97 1.12 22.67
C ILE A 564 -12.03 1.49 23.70
N THR A 565 -13.29 1.17 23.42
CA THR A 565 -14.40 1.33 24.35
C THR A 565 -14.54 0.06 25.17
N LEU A 566 -14.39 0.15 26.50
CA LEU A 566 -14.60 -0.98 27.41
C LEU A 566 -15.97 -0.86 28.09
N LEU A 567 -16.86 -1.80 27.77
CA LEU A 567 -18.16 -1.96 28.42
C LEU A 567 -18.06 -3.09 29.45
N ILE A 568 -18.36 -2.77 30.71
CA ILE A 568 -18.33 -3.73 31.82
C ILE A 568 -19.76 -3.96 32.26
N GLU A 569 -20.22 -5.20 32.13
CA GLU A 569 -21.55 -5.67 32.54
C GLU A 569 -21.52 -6.42 33.87
#